data_AF-A0A944N9W9-F1
#
_entry.id   AF-A0A944N9W9-F1
#
_cell.length_a   1.000
_cell.length_b   1.000
_cell.length_c   1.000
_cell.angle_alpha   90.00
_cell.angle_beta   90.00
_cell.angle_gamma   90.00
#
_symmetry.space_group_name_H-M   'P 1'
#
loop_
_entity.id
_entity.type
_entity.pdbx_description
1 polymer ?
#
loop_
_entity_poly.entity_id
_entity_poly.type
_entity_poly.pdbx_seq_one_letter_code
_entity_poly.pdbx_strand_id
1 'polypeptide(L)'
;MIYYVGQLPAWLLLSVWILGFNQAAATCSKPVNPKRAIVFLDTNASFLEVEKAQEAACLRGEQLIVLPGLKTSREVWPYLKDVSYLEEMVSKYNCKHRDQSRRNPRKCKKYSPQLVTAQNRISKFLKKYGTADEESFTRLAKELASKDVAITTIIASGHDGGGNISGELGDIHKMEITSVINSAYASKPELLKQLNSILLWGCYTATPTEILYWKSLLPSLDIIAGFSSSGPLNSRPSSGGLMKDLLVKSDQLLLQSEGRELHRALREVNYMLDGLPALFVRTCNHGEYYYHRTEDDIDDKVILEEFGPFEQFLNCEAEDAAYYTALMPYFDGEQEVPYETSGTKLRSLYRKVRQSAHCFGKSNENNSYLTGDRVGLLLFFNEVKKNFAAHFADLIRDAQKELENLDFNKINQMLAEQKLELEDKLDHVNKKERKAVEEQLRIISKTVGNFAHNSTLEEKVWFPNLKNIKHKSRSEILDNIGDLRNLVESYGLSQPKVLAHYGKLHKLSKLMNSHLYNLDIGCMDFLAWHQYKQNKIPKSECQ
;
A
#
# COMPACT_ATOMS: atom_id res chain seq x y z
N MET A 1 -39.17 16.42 64.06
CA MET A 1 -37.90 15.67 63.89
C MET A 1 -37.98 14.93 62.56
N ILE A 2 -37.41 15.52 61.51
CA ILE A 2 -37.30 14.92 60.17
C ILE A 2 -35.83 15.09 59.79
N TYR A 3 -35.12 13.97 59.62
CA TYR A 3 -33.73 13.95 59.21
C TYR A 3 -33.64 14.04 57.68
N TYR A 4 -32.93 15.06 57.20
CA TYR A 4 -32.51 15.21 55.81
C TYR A 4 -31.30 14.28 55.56
N VAL A 5 -31.41 13.38 54.59
CA VAL A 5 -30.28 12.64 54.03
C VAL A 5 -29.82 13.37 52.78
N GLY A 6 -28.63 13.96 52.83
CA GLY A 6 -28.02 14.68 51.72
C GLY A 6 -27.55 13.73 50.61
N GLN A 7 -27.99 13.99 49.39
CA GLN A 7 -27.48 13.38 48.17
C GLN A 7 -26.10 13.97 47.85
N LEU A 8 -25.09 13.11 47.71
CA LEU A 8 -23.79 13.46 47.14
C LEU A 8 -23.91 13.54 45.60
N PRO A 9 -23.28 14.53 44.94
CA PRO A 9 -23.39 14.73 43.50
C PRO A 9 -22.63 13.67 42.69
N ALA A 10 -23.28 13.19 41.63
CA ALA A 10 -22.84 12.13 40.72
C ALA A 10 -21.58 12.42 39.87
N TRP A 11 -20.90 13.55 40.09
CA TRP A 11 -19.72 13.97 39.32
C TRP A 11 -18.39 13.46 39.88
N LEU A 12 -18.40 12.75 41.02
CA LEU A 12 -17.20 12.17 41.64
C LEU A 12 -16.94 10.69 41.26
N LEU A 13 -17.73 10.11 40.36
CA LEU A 13 -17.61 8.69 39.96
C LEU A 13 -16.92 8.46 38.60
N LEU A 14 -16.45 9.51 37.91
CA LEU A 14 -15.79 9.36 36.59
C LEU A 14 -14.25 9.33 36.62
N SER A 15 -13.60 9.50 37.78
CA SER A 15 -12.14 9.66 37.88
C SER A 15 -11.38 8.45 38.43
N VAL A 16 -12.01 7.27 38.58
CA VAL A 16 -11.39 6.11 39.28
C VAL A 16 -11.23 4.84 38.41
N TRP A 17 -11.60 4.86 37.13
CA TRP A 17 -11.59 3.65 36.27
C TRP A 17 -10.27 3.33 35.51
N ILE A 18 -9.11 3.91 35.87
CA ILE A 18 -7.82 3.66 35.15
C ILE A 18 -6.65 3.28 36.09
N LEU A 19 -6.90 2.57 37.19
CA LEU A 19 -5.81 1.95 37.99
C LEU A 19 -5.96 0.42 38.18
N GLY A 20 -6.80 -0.22 37.37
CA GLY A 20 -7.05 -1.66 37.41
C GLY A 20 -6.36 -2.46 36.29
N PHE A 21 -5.05 -2.28 36.06
CA PHE A 21 -4.27 -3.19 35.22
C PHE A 21 -3.37 -4.09 36.08
N ASN A 22 -3.98 -5.03 36.79
CA ASN A 22 -3.29 -6.21 37.31
C ASN A 22 -3.45 -7.37 36.32
N GLN A 23 -2.58 -7.42 35.32
CA GLN A 23 -2.28 -8.66 34.60
C GLN A 23 -0.79 -8.89 34.74
N ALA A 24 -0.41 -9.79 35.66
CA ALA A 24 0.92 -10.36 35.86
C ALA A 24 2.03 -9.62 35.08
N ALA A 25 2.30 -8.38 35.49
CA ALA A 25 3.42 -7.65 34.93
C ALA A 25 4.63 -8.46 35.37
N ALA A 26 5.36 -9.02 34.40
CA ALA A 26 6.75 -9.39 34.66
C ALA A 26 7.35 -8.16 35.33
N THR A 27 7.66 -8.27 36.62
CA THR A 27 8.16 -7.14 37.39
C THR A 27 9.42 -6.68 36.70
N CYS A 28 9.38 -5.52 36.04
CA CYS A 28 10.54 -4.99 35.36
C CYS A 28 11.68 -4.92 36.39
N SER A 29 12.85 -5.44 36.05
CA SER A 29 13.99 -5.44 36.97
C SER A 29 14.50 -4.03 37.26
N LYS A 30 14.23 -3.09 36.35
CA LYS A 30 14.54 -1.66 36.52
C LYS A 30 13.27 -0.87 36.87
N PRO A 31 13.36 0.14 37.75
CA PRO A 31 12.27 1.09 37.97
C PRO A 31 11.88 1.77 36.65
N VAL A 32 10.58 1.84 36.39
CA VAL A 32 10.03 2.51 35.21
C VAL A 32 9.97 4.02 35.46
N ASN A 33 10.58 4.81 34.59
CA ASN A 33 10.50 6.25 34.60
C ASN A 33 9.13 6.71 34.03
N PRO A 34 8.23 7.28 34.84
CA PRO A 34 6.90 7.67 34.38
C PRO A 34 6.90 8.89 33.44
N LYS A 35 8.06 9.53 33.22
CA LYS A 35 8.23 10.69 32.34
C LYS A 35 8.76 10.32 30.96
N ARG A 36 8.97 9.04 30.67
CA ARG A 36 9.47 8.54 29.38
C ARG A 36 8.61 7.37 28.91
N ALA A 37 8.14 7.45 27.67
CA ALA A 37 7.31 6.43 27.07
C ALA A 37 7.79 6.03 25.67
N ILE A 38 7.78 4.72 25.42
CA ILE A 38 7.79 4.12 24.10
C ILE A 38 6.33 3.97 23.66
N VAL A 39 5.98 4.50 22.49
CA VAL A 39 4.65 4.34 21.91
C VAL A 39 4.70 3.31 20.80
N PHE A 40 3.86 2.29 20.88
CA PHE A 40 3.71 1.24 19.87
C PHE A 40 2.35 1.38 19.20
N LEU A 41 2.36 1.74 17.92
CA LEU A 41 1.21 1.77 17.02
C LEU A 41 1.09 0.40 16.37
N ASP A 42 0.25 -0.45 16.94
CA ASP A 42 0.05 -1.82 16.45
C ASP A 42 -1.12 -1.84 15.48
N THR A 43 -0.87 -1.58 14.20
CA THR A 43 -1.91 -1.65 13.18
C THR A 43 -2.15 -3.08 12.70
N ASN A 44 -1.23 -4.01 12.95
CA ASN A 44 -1.19 -5.36 12.37
C ASN A 44 -1.38 -6.50 13.39
N ALA A 45 -1.90 -6.17 14.57
CA ALA A 45 -2.11 -7.11 15.68
C ALA A 45 -0.87 -7.96 16.01
N SER A 46 0.30 -7.34 15.95
CA SER A 46 1.61 -7.96 16.04
C SER A 46 1.97 -8.31 17.49
N PHE A 47 1.16 -9.15 18.14
CA PHE A 47 1.27 -9.45 19.57
C PHE A 47 2.67 -9.86 20.02
N LEU A 48 3.39 -10.68 19.25
CA LEU A 48 4.76 -11.08 19.60
C LEU A 48 5.76 -9.92 19.53
N GLU A 49 5.56 -8.97 18.62
CA GLU A 49 6.37 -7.75 18.55
C GLU A 49 6.07 -6.85 19.76
N VAL A 50 4.80 -6.71 20.13
CA VAL A 50 4.39 -5.95 21.32
C VAL A 50 4.98 -6.55 22.60
N GLU A 51 4.98 -7.89 22.76
CA GLU A 51 5.63 -8.54 23.91
C GLU A 51 7.13 -8.25 23.97
N LYS A 52 7.81 -8.27 22.82
CA LYS A 52 9.25 -7.99 22.76
C LYS A 52 9.57 -6.51 22.99
N ALA A 53 8.73 -5.59 22.52
CA ALA A 53 8.80 -4.18 22.86
C ALA A 53 8.59 -3.96 24.37
N GLN A 54 7.70 -4.72 25.02
CA GLN A 54 7.45 -4.62 26.46
C GLN A 54 8.66 -5.09 27.27
N GLU A 55 9.31 -6.18 26.84
CA GLU A 55 10.58 -6.63 27.41
C GLU A 55 11.66 -5.55 27.28
N ALA A 56 11.80 -4.93 26.10
CA ALA A 56 12.78 -3.88 25.86
C ALA A 56 12.51 -2.63 26.72
N ALA A 57 11.25 -2.19 26.81
CA ALA A 57 10.84 -1.07 27.64
C ALA A 57 11.19 -1.30 29.12
N CYS A 58 10.91 -2.51 29.64
CA CYS A 58 11.33 -2.90 31.00
C CYS A 58 12.85 -2.82 31.19
N LEU A 59 13.65 -3.30 30.22
CA LEU A 59 15.11 -3.27 30.29
C LEU A 59 15.69 -1.85 30.20
N ARG A 60 14.95 -0.92 29.59
CA ARG A 60 15.29 0.51 29.51
C ARG A 60 14.78 1.33 30.70
N GLY A 61 13.89 0.77 31.52
CA GLY A 61 13.19 1.53 32.56
C GLY A 61 12.26 2.58 31.97
N GLU A 62 11.63 2.30 30.83
CA GLU A 62 10.66 3.18 30.16
C GLU A 62 9.27 2.54 30.16
N GLN A 63 8.23 3.36 30.09
CA GLN A 63 6.86 2.86 29.95
C GLN A 63 6.60 2.45 28.50
N LEU A 64 6.02 1.27 28.25
CA LEU A 64 5.43 0.96 26.94
C LEU A 64 3.95 1.35 26.94
N ILE A 65 3.51 2.05 25.90
CA ILE A 65 2.11 2.35 25.64
C ILE A 65 1.76 1.82 24.26
N VAL A 66 0.75 0.96 24.19
CA VAL A 66 0.34 0.29 22.95
C VAL A 66 -1.01 0.84 22.51
N LEU A 67 -1.16 1.19 21.25
CA LEU A 67 -2.43 1.51 20.61
C LEU A 67 -2.84 0.37 19.67
N PRO A 68 -4.09 -0.13 19.73
CA PRO A 68 -5.17 0.25 20.66
C PRO A 68 -5.01 -0.36 22.08
N GLY A 69 -4.02 -1.22 22.30
CA GLY A 69 -3.70 -1.79 23.61
C GLY A 69 -3.23 -3.23 23.52
N LEU A 70 -2.31 -3.62 24.42
CA LEU A 70 -1.73 -4.98 24.47
C LEU A 70 -2.80 -6.08 24.53
N LYS A 71 -3.86 -5.85 25.33
CA LYS A 71 -4.98 -6.79 25.46
C LYS A 71 -5.68 -7.00 24.12
N THR A 72 -5.86 -5.93 23.35
CA THR A 72 -6.49 -5.97 22.03
C THR A 72 -5.67 -6.80 21.06
N SER A 73 -4.35 -6.54 20.97
CA SER A 73 -3.44 -7.31 20.12
C SER A 73 -3.47 -8.80 20.45
N ARG A 74 -3.41 -9.14 21.75
CA ARG A 74 -3.46 -10.54 22.23
C ARG A 74 -4.80 -11.22 21.93
N GLU A 75 -5.92 -10.54 22.18
CA GLU A 75 -7.26 -11.11 21.99
C GLU A 75 -7.64 -11.23 20.52
N VAL A 76 -7.19 -10.31 19.65
CA VAL A 76 -7.51 -10.31 18.22
C VAL A 76 -6.68 -11.35 17.44
N TRP A 77 -5.44 -11.59 17.84
CA TRP A 77 -4.49 -12.45 17.14
C TRP A 77 -5.02 -13.85 16.74
N PRO A 78 -5.70 -14.63 17.60
CA PRO A 78 -6.26 -15.92 17.22
C PRO A 78 -7.33 -15.80 16.12
N TYR A 79 -8.15 -14.74 16.15
CA TYR A 79 -9.20 -14.54 15.15
C TYR A 79 -8.62 -14.15 13.79
N LEU A 80 -7.48 -13.48 13.75
CA LEU A 80 -6.79 -13.18 12.49
C LEU A 80 -6.26 -14.43 11.81
N LYS A 81 -5.70 -15.36 12.58
CA LYS A 81 -5.32 -16.69 12.07
C LYS A 81 -6.53 -17.42 11.48
N ASP A 82 -7.66 -17.38 12.18
CA ASP A 82 -8.90 -17.96 11.68
C ASP A 82 -9.36 -17.30 10.37
N VAL A 83 -9.36 -15.96 10.30
CA VAL A 83 -9.73 -15.23 9.08
C VAL A 83 -8.81 -15.59 7.93
N SER A 84 -7.49 -15.53 8.11
CA SER A 84 -6.51 -15.86 7.06
C SER A 84 -6.73 -17.28 6.51
N TYR A 85 -6.88 -18.27 7.40
CA TYR A 85 -7.20 -19.64 6.99
C TYR A 85 -8.54 -19.74 6.27
N LEU A 86 -9.58 -19.07 6.76
CA LEU A 86 -10.91 -19.10 6.16
C LEU A 86 -10.95 -18.40 4.80
N GLU A 87 -10.19 -17.33 4.61
CA GLU A 87 -10.01 -16.64 3.33
C GLU A 87 -9.30 -17.53 2.32
N GLU A 88 -8.22 -18.21 2.73
CA GLU A 88 -7.54 -19.20 1.90
C GLU A 88 -8.52 -20.28 1.43
N MET A 89 -9.33 -20.82 2.36
CA MET A 89 -10.31 -21.86 2.03
C MET A 89 -11.44 -21.33 1.13
N VAL A 90 -11.98 -20.15 1.40
CA VAL A 90 -12.99 -19.50 0.54
C VAL A 90 -12.45 -19.25 -0.87
N SER A 91 -11.19 -18.83 -0.97
CA SER A 91 -10.47 -18.62 -2.24
C SER A 91 -10.26 -19.94 -2.99
N LYS A 92 -9.67 -20.94 -2.32
CA LYS A 92 -9.38 -22.28 -2.86
C LYS A 92 -10.61 -22.97 -3.45
N TYR A 93 -11.78 -22.81 -2.84
CA TYR A 93 -13.03 -23.40 -3.33
C TYR A 93 -13.86 -22.45 -4.21
N ASN A 94 -13.34 -21.26 -4.55
CA ASN A 94 -13.99 -20.25 -5.36
C ASN A 94 -15.40 -19.87 -4.88
N CYS A 95 -15.57 -19.76 -3.56
CA CYS A 95 -16.89 -19.59 -2.95
C CYS A 95 -17.54 -18.23 -3.21
N LYS A 96 -16.78 -17.26 -3.73
CA LYS A 96 -17.27 -15.92 -4.08
C LYS A 96 -18.03 -15.89 -5.43
N HIS A 97 -17.91 -16.91 -6.27
CA HIS A 97 -18.55 -16.94 -7.60
C HIS A 97 -19.80 -17.82 -7.59
N ARG A 98 -20.97 -17.26 -7.92
CA ARG A 98 -22.28 -17.95 -7.89
C ARG A 98 -22.29 -19.24 -8.73
N ASP A 99 -21.60 -19.27 -9.86
CA ASP A 99 -21.55 -20.43 -10.75
C ASP A 99 -20.53 -21.49 -10.29
N GLN A 100 -19.45 -21.09 -9.60
CA GLN A 100 -18.40 -22.00 -9.14
C GLN A 100 -18.66 -22.53 -7.72
N SER A 101 -19.39 -21.77 -6.89
CA SER A 101 -19.90 -22.26 -5.61
C SER A 101 -20.83 -23.47 -5.79
N ARG A 102 -21.44 -23.64 -6.97
CA ARG A 102 -22.17 -24.86 -7.37
C ARG A 102 -21.28 -26.08 -7.55
N ARG A 103 -19.99 -25.92 -7.84
CA ARG A 103 -19.02 -27.04 -7.94
C ARG A 103 -18.61 -27.55 -6.56
N ASN A 104 -18.55 -26.67 -5.55
CA ASN A 104 -18.16 -27.02 -4.17
C ASN A 104 -19.18 -26.53 -3.11
N PRO A 105 -20.49 -26.79 -3.25
CA PRO A 105 -21.52 -26.11 -2.46
C PRO A 105 -21.42 -26.45 -0.97
N ARG A 106 -21.03 -27.68 -0.63
CA ARG A 106 -20.82 -28.09 0.77
C ARG A 106 -19.67 -27.34 1.44
N LYS A 107 -18.54 -27.15 0.75
CA LYS A 107 -17.38 -26.43 1.30
C LYS A 107 -17.67 -24.93 1.42
N CYS A 108 -18.35 -24.34 0.43
CA CYS A 108 -18.72 -22.93 0.50
C CYS A 108 -19.78 -22.63 1.55
N LYS A 109 -20.79 -23.49 1.70
CA LYS A 109 -21.77 -23.40 2.80
C LYS A 109 -21.12 -23.56 4.17
N LYS A 110 -19.97 -24.25 4.26
CA LYS A 110 -19.18 -24.37 5.50
C LYS A 110 -18.34 -23.13 5.77
N TYR A 111 -17.47 -22.71 4.84
CA TYR A 111 -16.43 -21.73 5.12
C TYR A 111 -16.88 -20.28 4.98
N SER A 112 -17.78 -19.95 4.03
CA SER A 112 -18.20 -18.55 3.83
C SER A 112 -18.91 -17.95 5.06
N PRO A 113 -19.86 -18.65 5.73
CA PRO A 113 -20.47 -18.14 6.96
C PRO A 113 -19.47 -18.04 8.12
N GLN A 114 -18.49 -18.95 8.18
CA GLN A 114 -17.43 -18.92 9.19
C GLN A 114 -16.53 -17.69 9.00
N LEU A 115 -16.16 -17.37 7.77
CA LEU A 115 -15.37 -16.18 7.44
C LEU A 115 -16.11 -14.90 7.87
N VAL A 116 -17.37 -14.75 7.48
CA VAL A 116 -18.21 -13.60 7.89
C VAL A 116 -18.32 -13.52 9.41
N THR A 117 -18.48 -14.65 10.10
CA THR A 117 -18.54 -14.69 11.56
C THR A 117 -17.22 -14.25 12.19
N ALA A 118 -16.07 -14.70 11.67
CA ALA A 118 -14.75 -14.32 12.15
C ALA A 118 -14.47 -12.82 11.91
N GLN A 119 -14.79 -12.31 10.72
CA GLN A 119 -14.69 -10.88 10.40
C GLN A 119 -15.58 -10.03 11.31
N ASN A 120 -16.84 -10.44 11.53
CA ASN A 120 -17.75 -9.74 12.45
C ASN A 120 -17.25 -9.74 13.91
N ARG A 121 -16.53 -10.78 14.33
CA ARG A 121 -15.88 -10.79 15.66
C ARG A 121 -14.80 -9.71 15.72
N ILE A 122 -13.90 -9.66 14.74
CA ILE A 122 -12.86 -8.61 14.67
C ILE A 122 -13.48 -7.22 14.67
N SER A 123 -14.49 -6.94 13.84
CA SER A 123 -15.15 -5.63 13.83
C SER A 123 -15.77 -5.25 15.18
N LYS A 124 -16.35 -6.22 15.90
CA LYS A 124 -16.85 -5.99 17.28
C LYS A 124 -15.71 -5.70 18.26
N PHE A 125 -14.57 -6.38 18.11
CA PHE A 125 -13.37 -6.12 18.90
C PHE A 125 -12.85 -4.70 18.67
N LEU A 126 -12.68 -4.27 17.42
CA LEU A 126 -12.24 -2.92 17.07
C LEU A 126 -13.19 -1.85 17.61
N LYS A 127 -14.51 -2.05 17.49
CA LYS A 127 -15.50 -1.12 18.06
C LYS A 127 -15.41 -1.03 19.59
N LYS A 128 -15.04 -2.12 20.27
CA LYS A 128 -14.96 -2.18 21.73
C LYS A 128 -13.67 -1.57 22.27
N TYR A 129 -12.54 -1.84 21.61
CA TYR A 129 -11.21 -1.52 22.13
C TYR A 129 -10.52 -0.37 21.40
N GLY A 130 -11.08 0.10 20.28
CA GLY A 130 -10.49 1.12 19.44
C GLY A 130 -9.53 0.56 18.40
N THR A 131 -8.85 1.49 17.74
CA THR A 131 -7.98 1.29 16.58
C THR A 131 -6.66 2.04 16.79
N ALA A 132 -5.61 1.62 16.07
CA ALA A 132 -4.36 2.36 15.94
C ALA A 132 -4.45 3.30 14.73
N ASP A 133 -5.10 4.44 14.92
CA ASP A 133 -5.34 5.48 13.90
C ASP A 133 -4.92 6.88 14.37
N GLU A 134 -5.01 7.86 13.47
CA GLU A 134 -4.69 9.27 13.76
C GLU A 134 -5.46 9.81 14.98
N GLU A 135 -6.76 9.53 15.10
CA GLU A 135 -7.59 10.05 16.20
C GLU A 135 -7.11 9.52 17.55
N SER A 136 -6.90 8.20 17.64
CA SER A 136 -6.45 7.54 18.85
C SER A 136 -5.03 7.96 19.22
N PHE A 137 -4.15 8.13 18.23
CA PHE A 137 -2.80 8.63 18.45
C PHE A 137 -2.79 10.10 18.88
N THR A 138 -3.63 10.96 18.29
CA THR A 138 -3.81 12.36 18.69
C THR A 138 -4.20 12.47 20.16
N ARG A 139 -5.19 11.67 20.58
CA ARG A 139 -5.66 11.65 21.97
C ARG A 139 -4.55 11.23 22.92
N LEU A 140 -3.82 10.16 22.59
CA LEU A 140 -2.70 9.68 23.40
C LEU A 140 -1.58 10.72 23.49
N ALA A 141 -1.13 11.28 22.36
CA ALA A 141 -0.03 12.24 22.34
C ALA A 141 -0.35 13.50 23.16
N LYS A 142 -1.59 14.02 23.07
CA LYS A 142 -2.05 15.14 23.89
C LYS A 142 -2.08 14.80 25.37
N GLU A 143 -2.52 13.60 25.73
CA GLU A 143 -2.51 13.13 27.12
C GLU A 143 -1.07 13.07 27.68
N LEU A 144 -0.14 12.46 26.94
CA LEU A 144 1.26 12.36 27.35
C LEU A 144 1.92 13.74 27.48
N ALA A 145 1.70 14.61 26.50
CA ALA A 145 2.16 15.99 26.56
C ALA A 145 1.59 16.70 27.79
N SER A 146 0.30 16.57 28.10
CA SER A 146 -0.31 17.20 29.29
C SER A 146 0.28 16.72 30.62
N LYS A 147 0.82 15.49 30.67
CA LYS A 147 1.42 14.85 31.85
C LYS A 147 2.94 15.04 31.94
N ASP A 148 3.52 15.85 31.05
CA ASP A 148 4.96 16.04 30.88
C ASP A 148 5.72 14.73 30.62
N VAL A 149 5.11 13.81 29.89
CA VAL A 149 5.74 12.56 29.48
C VAL A 149 6.34 12.76 28.09
N ALA A 150 7.64 12.53 27.96
CA ALA A 150 8.32 12.52 26.68
C ALA A 150 8.10 11.19 25.97
N ILE A 151 7.80 11.24 24.67
CA ILE A 151 7.86 10.06 23.81
C ILE A 151 9.31 9.92 23.36
N THR A 152 9.96 8.83 23.75
CA THR A 152 11.38 8.56 23.44
C THR A 152 11.52 7.76 22.15
N THR A 153 10.55 6.90 21.88
CA THR A 153 10.55 6.02 20.71
C THR A 153 9.14 5.80 20.21
N ILE A 154 8.96 5.87 18.90
CA ILE A 154 7.73 5.45 18.22
C ILE A 154 8.02 4.15 17.47
N ILE A 155 7.19 3.15 17.67
CA ILE A 155 7.18 1.90 16.90
C ILE A 155 5.89 1.88 16.12
N ALA A 156 5.95 1.70 14.81
CA ALA A 156 4.76 1.55 13.97
C ALA A 156 4.85 0.21 13.23
N SER A 157 4.02 -0.76 13.63
CA SER A 157 4.02 -2.11 13.05
C SER A 157 2.83 -2.29 12.13
N GLY A 158 3.11 -2.58 10.87
CA GLY A 158 2.10 -2.98 9.90
C GLY A 158 2.61 -3.07 8.49
N HIS A 159 1.69 -3.34 7.56
CA HIS A 159 2.02 -3.33 6.16
C HIS A 159 2.22 -1.89 5.69
N ASP A 160 3.32 -1.65 4.98
CA ASP A 160 3.57 -0.36 4.34
C ASP A 160 3.18 -0.40 2.86
N GLY A 161 2.60 0.71 2.41
CA GLY A 161 2.51 1.02 1.00
C GLY A 161 2.15 2.48 0.77
N GLY A 162 3.00 3.16 0.02
CA GLY A 162 2.82 4.57 -0.30
C GLY A 162 2.91 5.51 0.92
N GLY A 163 3.51 5.07 2.03
CA GLY A 163 3.64 5.88 3.25
C GLY A 163 2.52 5.73 4.27
N ASN A 164 1.61 4.78 4.08
CA ASN A 164 0.61 4.39 5.07
C ASN A 164 0.99 3.06 5.72
N ILE A 165 0.93 2.99 7.06
CA ILE A 165 1.19 1.79 7.84
C ILE A 165 -0.17 1.24 8.28
N SER A 166 -0.57 0.08 7.76
CA SER A 166 -1.93 -0.44 7.94
C SER A 166 -1.99 -1.94 8.25
N GLY A 167 -3.08 -2.35 8.88
CA GLY A 167 -3.40 -3.74 9.18
C GLY A 167 -4.81 -3.88 9.75
N GLU A 168 -5.08 -4.95 10.50
CA GLU A 168 -6.43 -5.23 11.00
C GLU A 168 -6.83 -4.41 12.23
N LEU A 169 -5.89 -3.79 12.93
CA LEU A 169 -6.15 -2.93 14.09
C LEU A 169 -6.20 -1.44 13.75
N GLY A 170 -5.99 -1.04 12.49
CA GLY A 170 -6.09 0.35 12.06
C GLY A 170 -5.18 0.66 10.89
N ASP A 171 -5.05 1.94 10.62
CA ASP A 171 -4.15 2.50 9.64
C ASP A 171 -3.73 3.90 10.08
N ILE A 172 -2.47 4.24 9.81
CA ILE A 172 -1.94 5.56 10.09
C ILE A 172 -0.93 5.98 9.03
N HIS A 173 -1.13 7.17 8.47
CA HIS A 173 -0.24 7.73 7.49
C HIS A 173 1.00 8.35 8.16
N LYS A 174 2.17 8.24 7.53
CA LYS A 174 3.42 8.81 8.08
C LYS A 174 3.34 10.32 8.38
N MET A 175 2.64 11.06 7.52
CA MET A 175 2.35 12.48 7.75
C MET A 175 1.52 12.71 9.02
N GLU A 176 0.55 11.85 9.30
CA GLU A 176 -0.28 11.95 10.51
C GLU A 176 0.56 11.72 11.75
N ILE A 177 1.48 10.74 11.75
CA ILE A 177 2.40 10.52 12.87
C ILE A 177 3.18 11.81 13.21
N THR A 178 3.79 12.43 12.20
CA THR A 178 4.57 13.67 12.41
C THR A 178 3.69 14.85 12.81
N SER A 179 2.52 15.02 12.19
CA SER A 179 1.56 16.08 12.50
C SER A 179 1.06 15.99 13.94
N VAL A 180 0.68 14.79 14.37
CA VAL A 180 0.20 14.51 15.74
C VAL A 180 1.24 14.87 16.78
N ILE A 181 2.48 14.40 16.59
CA ILE A 181 3.56 14.63 17.55
C ILE A 181 3.94 16.10 17.62
N ASN A 182 4.15 16.75 16.47
CA ASN A 182 4.49 18.18 16.41
C ASN A 182 3.39 19.04 17.03
N SER A 183 2.12 18.73 16.76
CA SER A 183 0.99 19.46 17.32
C SER A 183 0.84 19.24 18.82
N ALA A 184 0.96 18.00 19.31
CA ALA A 184 0.79 17.68 20.73
C ALA A 184 1.90 18.29 21.61
N TYR A 185 3.13 18.38 21.09
CA TYR A 185 4.29 18.88 21.82
C TYR A 185 4.74 20.29 21.42
N ALA A 186 3.94 21.04 20.64
CA ALA A 186 4.28 22.38 20.16
C ALA A 186 4.68 23.35 21.29
N SER A 187 4.04 23.26 22.47
CA SER A 187 4.36 24.07 23.65
C SER A 187 5.43 23.47 24.55
N LYS A 188 5.98 22.30 24.22
CA LYS A 188 6.95 21.53 25.02
C LYS A 188 8.10 20.99 24.14
N PRO A 189 8.85 21.86 23.43
CA PRO A 189 9.90 21.43 22.49
C PRO A 189 11.00 20.59 23.15
N GLU A 190 11.30 20.79 24.43
CA GLU A 190 12.29 19.98 25.17
C GLU A 190 11.83 18.54 25.43
N LEU A 191 10.52 18.27 25.49
CA LEU A 191 10.00 16.90 25.52
C LEU A 191 10.04 16.28 24.12
N LEU A 192 9.72 17.06 23.08
CA LEU A 192 9.77 16.59 21.69
C LEU A 192 11.19 16.18 21.27
N LYS A 193 12.22 16.96 21.67
CA LYS A 193 13.63 16.63 21.40
C LYS A 193 14.09 15.29 21.98
N GLN A 194 13.34 14.69 22.92
CA GLN A 194 13.66 13.37 23.46
C GLN A 194 13.18 12.24 22.56
N LEU A 195 12.35 12.51 21.55
CA LEU A 195 12.03 11.56 20.49
C LEU A 195 13.26 11.41 19.60
N ASN A 196 14.05 10.39 19.88
CA ASN A 196 15.32 10.13 19.19
C ASN A 196 15.31 8.85 18.37
N SER A 197 14.26 8.02 18.46
CA SER A 197 14.19 6.76 17.74
C SER A 197 12.81 6.55 17.12
N ILE A 198 12.79 6.04 15.88
CA ILE A 198 11.58 5.51 15.25
C ILE A 198 11.85 4.15 14.62
N LEU A 199 10.98 3.19 14.89
CA LEU A 199 11.06 1.81 14.42
C LEU A 199 9.83 1.52 13.57
N LEU A 200 10.02 1.39 12.27
CA LEU A 200 8.96 1.24 11.28
C LEU A 200 8.93 -0.22 10.81
N TRP A 201 8.04 -1.02 11.38
CA TRP A 201 7.99 -2.48 11.24
C TRP A 201 7.07 -2.90 10.08
N GLY A 202 7.52 -2.62 8.87
CA GLY A 202 6.86 -2.96 7.61
C GLY A 202 7.86 -3.15 6.47
N CYS A 203 7.41 -3.60 5.30
CA CYS A 203 8.31 -3.71 4.14
C CYS A 203 8.71 -2.32 3.63
N TYR A 204 9.95 -2.13 3.15
CA TYR A 204 10.45 -0.88 2.55
C TYR A 204 10.38 0.38 3.44
N THR A 205 10.18 0.22 4.74
CA THR A 205 9.98 1.32 5.69
C THR A 205 11.26 2.06 6.11
N ALA A 206 12.43 1.49 5.81
CA ALA A 206 13.72 2.08 6.15
C ALA A 206 14.67 2.15 4.94
N THR A 207 14.11 2.41 3.75
CA THR A 207 14.89 2.78 2.55
C THR A 207 15.50 4.18 2.72
N PRO A 208 16.57 4.55 1.98
CA PRO A 208 17.15 5.89 2.06
C PRO A 208 16.14 7.03 1.87
N THR A 209 15.12 6.84 1.02
CA THR A 209 14.02 7.80 0.85
C THR A 209 13.20 7.99 2.13
N GLU A 210 12.86 6.90 2.82
CA GLU A 210 12.15 6.98 4.09
C GLU A 210 13.04 7.58 5.18
N ILE A 211 14.33 7.24 5.23
CA ILE A 211 15.28 7.88 6.16
C ILE A 211 15.30 9.40 5.96
N LEU A 212 15.45 9.87 4.72
CA LEU A 212 15.42 11.30 4.39
C LEU A 212 14.11 11.97 4.80
N TYR A 213 12.97 11.30 4.53
CA TYR A 213 11.65 11.79 4.90
C TYR A 213 11.55 12.04 6.41
N TRP A 214 11.86 11.02 7.23
CA TRP A 214 11.73 11.12 8.68
C TRP A 214 12.70 12.12 9.28
N LYS A 215 13.95 12.17 8.82
CA LYS A 215 14.94 13.17 9.27
C LYS A 215 14.50 14.61 8.99
N SER A 216 13.85 14.85 7.85
CA SER A 216 13.38 16.18 7.46
C SER A 216 12.27 16.70 8.38
N LEU A 217 11.40 15.80 8.86
CA LEU A 217 10.23 16.16 9.68
C LEU A 217 10.49 16.05 11.19
N LEU A 218 11.41 15.17 11.59
CA LEU A 218 11.81 14.92 12.97
C LEU A 218 13.35 14.90 13.07
N PRO A 219 14.01 16.08 13.04
CA PRO A 219 15.46 16.17 12.98
C PRO A 219 16.19 15.65 14.23
N SER A 220 15.48 15.48 15.36
CA SER A 220 16.00 14.88 16.59
C SER A 220 16.17 13.35 16.53
N LEU A 221 15.70 12.70 15.46
CA LEU A 221 15.88 11.25 15.30
C LEU A 221 17.34 10.92 15.06
N ASP A 222 17.89 10.12 15.97
CA ASP A 222 19.23 9.54 15.87
C ASP A 222 19.18 8.07 15.46
N ILE A 223 18.04 7.39 15.63
CA ILE A 223 17.82 6.02 15.14
C ILE A 223 16.56 5.98 14.29
N ILE A 224 16.69 5.45 13.08
CA ILE A 224 15.55 5.08 12.23
C ILE A 224 15.79 3.65 11.77
N ALA A 225 14.90 2.73 12.15
CA ALA A 225 15.06 1.31 11.83
C ALA A 225 13.80 0.72 11.20
N GLY A 226 13.97 -0.31 10.39
CA GLY A 226 12.90 -0.99 9.70
C GLY A 226 13.49 -1.99 8.70
N PHE A 227 12.91 -2.05 7.50
CA PHE A 227 13.37 -2.96 6.45
C PHE A 227 13.62 -2.20 5.14
N SER A 228 14.74 -2.47 4.47
CA SER A 228 15.05 -1.90 3.14
C SER A 228 14.19 -2.54 2.04
N SER A 229 13.73 -3.77 2.29
CA SER A 229 12.87 -4.51 1.37
C SER A 229 11.81 -5.31 2.12
N SER A 230 12.05 -6.58 2.44
CA SER A 230 11.05 -7.42 3.12
C SER A 230 11.31 -7.53 4.61
N GLY A 231 10.27 -7.28 5.40
CA GLY A 231 10.23 -7.63 6.81
C GLY A 231 9.84 -9.10 7.03
N PRO A 232 10.27 -9.73 8.13
CA PRO A 232 9.74 -11.01 8.56
C PRO A 232 8.26 -10.88 8.93
N LEU A 233 7.52 -12.00 8.87
CA LEU A 233 6.15 -12.01 9.38
C LEU A 233 6.13 -11.67 10.88
N ASN A 234 5.15 -10.89 11.32
CA ASN A 234 4.97 -10.53 12.74
C ASN A 234 4.77 -11.72 13.70
N SER A 235 4.48 -12.89 13.15
CA SER A 235 4.41 -14.16 13.87
C SER A 235 5.77 -14.84 14.09
N ARG A 236 6.85 -14.37 13.44
CA ARG A 236 8.19 -14.95 13.55
C ARG A 236 8.90 -14.35 14.76
N PRO A 237 9.61 -15.18 15.57
CA PRO A 237 10.40 -14.68 16.69
C PRO A 237 11.43 -13.62 16.30
N SER A 238 11.97 -13.70 15.08
CA SER A 238 12.94 -12.75 14.57
C SER A 238 12.40 -11.33 14.41
N SER A 239 11.10 -11.15 14.12
CA SER A 239 10.50 -9.82 13.98
C SER A 239 10.58 -9.03 15.30
N GLY A 240 10.01 -9.59 16.37
CA GLY A 240 10.06 -8.97 17.69
C GLY A 240 11.45 -9.03 18.32
N GLY A 241 12.21 -10.09 18.05
CA GLY A 241 13.58 -10.27 18.56
C GLY A 241 14.53 -9.16 18.10
N LEU A 242 14.55 -8.89 16.79
CA LEU A 242 15.33 -7.78 16.22
C LEU A 242 14.92 -6.44 16.83
N MET A 243 13.60 -6.19 16.94
CA MET A 243 13.05 -4.96 17.50
C MET A 243 13.55 -4.72 18.93
N LYS A 244 13.42 -5.74 19.78
CA LYS A 244 13.88 -5.69 21.17
C LYS A 244 15.36 -5.36 21.25
N ASP A 245 16.18 -6.04 20.46
CA ASP A 245 17.62 -5.86 20.52
C ASP A 245 18.05 -4.45 20.07
N LEU A 246 17.44 -3.93 19.01
CA LEU A 246 17.67 -2.55 18.58
C LEU A 246 17.24 -1.54 19.66
N LEU A 247 16.10 -1.75 20.31
CA LEU A 247 15.66 -0.90 21.42
C LEU A 247 16.61 -0.96 22.61
N VAL A 248 17.05 -2.16 23.01
CA VAL A 248 17.93 -2.34 24.17
C VAL A 248 19.33 -1.80 23.91
N LYS A 249 19.81 -1.90 22.67
CA LYS A 249 21.17 -1.49 22.27
C LYS A 249 21.24 -0.09 21.70
N SER A 250 20.14 0.66 21.64
CA SER A 250 20.11 2.02 21.09
C SER A 250 21.21 2.89 21.66
N ASP A 251 21.36 2.92 22.98
CA ASP A 251 22.34 3.77 23.65
C ASP A 251 23.77 3.33 23.32
N GLN A 252 24.02 2.02 23.23
CA GLN A 252 25.31 1.50 22.79
C GLN A 252 25.62 1.94 21.36
N LEU A 253 24.66 1.86 20.43
CA LEU A 253 24.85 2.28 19.04
C LEU A 253 25.14 3.78 18.92
N LEU A 254 24.43 4.61 19.69
CA LEU A 254 24.58 6.08 19.69
C LEU A 254 25.90 6.56 20.28
N LEU A 255 26.47 5.82 21.23
CA LEU A 255 27.75 6.16 21.88
C LEU A 255 28.98 5.91 20.98
N GLN A 256 28.85 5.16 19.90
CA GLN A 256 29.96 4.89 19.00
C GLN A 256 30.34 6.18 18.26
N SER A 257 31.62 6.48 18.10
CA SER A 257 32.09 7.66 17.34
C SER A 257 32.56 7.29 15.93
N GLU A 258 32.98 6.04 15.73
CA GLU A 258 33.54 5.56 14.47
C GLU A 258 32.68 4.48 13.82
N GLY A 259 32.59 4.51 12.49
CA GLY A 259 31.86 3.50 11.73
C GLY A 259 32.33 2.07 12.02
N ARG A 260 33.62 1.84 12.28
CA ARG A 260 34.13 0.50 12.61
C ARG A 260 33.58 -0.03 13.94
N GLU A 261 33.42 0.83 14.93
CA GLU A 261 32.88 0.45 16.24
C GLU A 261 31.37 0.25 16.17
N LEU A 262 30.67 1.13 15.45
CA LEU A 262 29.25 0.96 15.14
C LEU A 262 28.98 -0.36 14.42
N HIS A 263 29.79 -0.68 13.41
CA HIS A 263 29.75 -1.97 12.73
C HIS A 263 29.90 -3.13 13.73
N ARG A 264 30.89 -3.08 14.64
CA ARG A 264 31.07 -4.13 15.66
C ARG A 264 29.84 -4.26 16.56
N ALA A 265 29.26 -3.15 17.02
CA ALA A 265 28.06 -3.15 17.85
C ALA A 265 26.85 -3.77 17.12
N LEU A 266 26.70 -3.51 15.81
CA LEU A 266 25.63 -4.09 15.00
C LEU A 266 25.72 -5.62 14.88
N ARG A 267 26.92 -6.20 14.88
CA ARG A 267 27.10 -7.66 14.88
C ARG A 267 26.53 -8.34 16.13
N GLU A 268 26.39 -7.59 17.21
CA GLU A 268 25.82 -8.10 18.44
C GLU A 268 24.29 -8.05 18.44
N VAL A 269 23.64 -7.33 17.51
CA VAL A 269 22.18 -7.28 17.40
C VAL A 269 21.70 -8.61 16.84
N ASN A 270 20.92 -9.36 17.62
CA ASN A 270 20.39 -10.64 17.14
C ASN A 270 19.39 -10.41 16.00
N TYR A 271 19.25 -11.43 15.15
CA TYR A 271 18.28 -11.42 14.04
C TYR A 271 18.56 -10.38 12.94
N MET A 272 19.74 -9.72 12.93
CA MET A 272 20.18 -8.90 11.78
C MET A 272 20.32 -9.70 10.47
N LEU A 273 20.47 -11.02 10.61
CA LEU A 273 20.49 -11.99 9.51
C LEU A 273 19.12 -12.57 9.16
N ASP A 274 18.04 -12.11 9.81
CA ASP A 274 16.69 -12.57 9.50
C ASP A 274 15.91 -11.46 8.79
N GLY A 275 15.62 -11.67 7.51
CA GLY A 275 15.01 -10.67 6.64
C GLY A 275 16.02 -9.68 6.07
N LEU A 276 15.52 -8.51 5.65
CA LEU A 276 16.31 -7.45 5.02
C LEU A 276 16.23 -6.16 5.87
N PRO A 277 16.77 -6.19 7.10
CA PRO A 277 16.71 -5.05 8.00
C PRO A 277 17.53 -3.88 7.46
N ALA A 278 17.10 -2.68 7.81
CA ALA A 278 17.83 -1.46 7.55
C ALA A 278 17.80 -0.55 8.77
N LEU A 279 18.90 0.17 8.97
CA LEU A 279 19.14 0.98 10.14
C LEU A 279 19.95 2.20 9.77
N PHE A 280 19.41 3.36 10.09
CA PHE A 280 20.13 4.62 10.15
C PHE A 280 20.49 4.93 11.60
N VAL A 281 21.74 5.38 11.82
CA VAL A 281 22.24 5.83 13.12
C VAL A 281 22.98 7.15 12.97
N ARG A 282 22.65 8.12 13.82
CA ARG A 282 23.47 9.32 14.06
C ARG A 282 24.28 9.13 15.33
N THR A 283 25.59 9.15 15.20
CA THR A 283 26.54 8.93 16.30
C THR A 283 26.76 10.18 17.15
N CYS A 284 27.42 10.01 18.30
CA CYS A 284 27.71 11.10 19.24
C CYS A 284 28.60 12.23 18.66
N ASN A 285 29.38 11.95 17.61
CA ASN A 285 30.14 12.94 16.85
C ASN A 285 29.39 13.49 15.63
N HIS A 286 28.07 13.28 15.57
CA HIS A 286 27.21 13.67 14.45
C HIS A 286 27.52 12.98 13.11
N GLY A 287 28.27 11.88 13.13
CA GLY A 287 28.40 11.01 11.96
C GLY A 287 27.07 10.32 11.65
N GLU A 288 26.69 10.27 10.39
CA GLU A 288 25.46 9.63 9.94
C GLU A 288 25.80 8.37 9.15
N TYR A 289 25.33 7.24 9.66
CA TYR A 289 25.62 5.92 9.09
C TYR A 289 24.34 5.22 8.70
N TYR A 290 24.43 4.42 7.65
CA TYR A 290 23.35 3.57 7.20
C TYR A 290 23.86 2.16 6.96
N TYR A 291 23.04 1.22 7.40
CA TYR A 291 23.17 -0.19 7.16
C TYR A 291 21.89 -0.64 6.44
N HIS A 292 22.06 -1.45 5.41
CA HIS A 292 21.00 -2.33 4.98
C HIS A 292 21.57 -3.68 4.59
N ARG A 293 20.68 -4.66 4.48
CA ARG A 293 21.01 -5.95 3.91
C ARG A 293 20.39 -6.07 2.53
N THR A 294 21.11 -6.68 1.58
CA THR A 294 20.57 -7.09 0.28
C THR A 294 20.27 -8.57 0.22
N GLU A 295 19.62 -9.00 -0.86
CA GLU A 295 19.33 -10.41 -1.08
C GLU A 295 20.55 -11.21 -1.49
N ASP A 296 21.53 -10.57 -2.11
CA ASP A 296 22.79 -11.22 -2.48
C ASP A 296 23.56 -11.64 -1.21
N ASP A 297 23.34 -10.95 -0.08
CA ASP A 297 23.88 -11.28 1.25
C ASP A 297 23.17 -12.44 1.97
N ILE A 298 22.17 -13.09 1.36
CA ILE A 298 21.40 -14.16 2.02
C ILE A 298 22.25 -15.43 2.20
N ASP A 299 23.08 -15.74 1.20
CA ASP A 299 23.83 -17.00 1.17
C ASP A 299 25.14 -16.94 1.98
N ASP A 300 25.74 -15.75 2.11
CA ASP A 300 27.12 -15.66 2.60
C ASP A 300 27.28 -15.60 4.13
N LYS A 301 26.20 -15.51 4.92
CA LYS A 301 26.27 -15.22 6.38
C LYS A 301 27.14 -13.99 6.73
N VAL A 302 27.62 -13.24 5.73
CA VAL A 302 28.37 -12.01 5.89
C VAL A 302 27.34 -10.93 6.12
N ILE A 303 27.06 -10.69 7.40
CA ILE A 303 26.50 -9.42 7.81
C ILE A 303 27.55 -8.38 7.37
N LEU A 304 27.16 -7.35 6.61
CA LEU A 304 27.83 -6.02 6.61
C LEU A 304 28.81 -5.67 5.47
N GLU A 305 28.62 -6.11 4.22
CA GLU A 305 29.29 -5.41 3.09
C GLU A 305 28.72 -4.00 2.87
N GLU A 306 27.41 -3.80 3.13
CA GLU A 306 26.70 -2.55 2.89
C GLU A 306 26.48 -1.71 4.17
N PHE A 307 27.59 -1.32 4.80
CA PHE A 307 27.60 -0.37 5.91
C PHE A 307 28.53 0.80 5.62
N GLY A 308 28.05 2.03 5.78
CA GLY A 308 28.87 3.21 5.53
C GLY A 308 28.19 4.54 5.87
N PRO A 309 28.87 5.67 5.59
CA PRO A 309 28.28 7.00 5.65
C PRO A 309 27.00 7.08 4.81
N PHE A 310 25.96 7.68 5.37
CA PHE A 310 24.63 7.70 4.73
C PHE A 310 24.65 8.39 3.36
N GLU A 311 25.48 9.40 3.15
CA GLU A 311 25.60 10.13 1.87
C GLU A 311 26.01 9.22 0.71
N GLN A 312 26.76 8.15 0.98
CA GLN A 312 27.19 7.19 -0.05
C GLN A 312 26.00 6.45 -0.65
N PHE A 313 24.97 6.19 0.15
CA PHE A 313 23.73 5.53 -0.28
C PHE A 313 22.76 6.47 -1.01
N LEU A 314 23.13 7.74 -1.17
CA LEU A 314 22.36 8.73 -1.93
C LEU A 314 22.93 8.95 -3.34
N ASN A 315 23.99 8.22 -3.71
CA ASN A 315 24.57 8.32 -5.05
C ASN A 315 23.72 7.52 -6.07
N CYS A 316 23.34 8.19 -7.15
CA CYS A 316 22.42 7.68 -8.18
C CYS A 316 23.10 7.43 -9.54
N GLU A 317 24.43 7.50 -9.61
CA GLU A 317 25.19 7.73 -10.85
C GLU A 317 25.11 6.65 -11.95
N ALA A 318 24.54 5.45 -11.74
CA ALA A 318 24.72 4.36 -12.71
C ALA A 318 23.51 3.46 -13.03
N GLU A 319 22.34 3.68 -12.43
CA GLU A 319 21.37 2.59 -12.30
C GLU A 319 19.99 2.83 -12.92
N ASP A 320 19.55 4.08 -13.07
CA ASP A 320 18.16 4.39 -13.41
C ASP A 320 17.75 3.94 -14.83
N ALA A 321 18.65 4.10 -15.81
CA ALA A 321 18.34 3.77 -17.21
C ALA A 321 18.14 2.26 -17.42
N ALA A 322 18.99 1.43 -16.82
CA ALA A 322 18.92 -0.02 -16.98
C ALA A 322 17.63 -0.61 -16.38
N TYR A 323 17.24 -0.12 -15.19
CA TYR A 323 16.01 -0.57 -14.55
C TYR A 323 14.77 -0.10 -15.29
N TYR A 324 14.77 1.14 -15.80
CA TYR A 324 13.69 1.64 -16.64
C TYR A 324 13.53 0.78 -17.90
N THR A 325 14.61 0.55 -18.66
CA THR A 325 14.60 -0.31 -19.85
C THR A 325 14.13 -1.73 -19.53
N ALA A 326 14.45 -2.28 -18.35
CA ALA A 326 14.00 -3.60 -17.94
C ALA A 326 12.53 -3.66 -17.49
N LEU A 327 11.96 -2.54 -17.01
CA LEU A 327 10.57 -2.46 -16.54
C LEU A 327 9.58 -2.14 -17.67
N MET A 328 9.97 -1.30 -18.63
CA MET A 328 9.06 -0.81 -19.66
C MET A 328 8.35 -1.89 -20.48
N PRO A 329 8.99 -3.00 -20.89
CA PRO A 329 8.29 -4.07 -21.60
C PRO A 329 7.07 -4.62 -20.84
N TYR A 330 7.11 -4.66 -19.51
CA TYR A 330 5.92 -5.04 -18.73
C TYR A 330 4.83 -3.96 -18.74
N PHE A 331 5.20 -2.68 -18.69
CA PHE A 331 4.26 -1.57 -18.75
C PHE A 331 3.60 -1.45 -20.11
N ASP A 332 4.36 -1.61 -21.19
CA ASP A 332 3.88 -1.53 -22.58
C ASP A 332 3.11 -2.78 -23.00
N GLY A 333 3.16 -3.85 -22.18
CA GLY A 333 2.47 -5.11 -22.43
C GLY A 333 3.20 -6.04 -23.40
N GLU A 334 4.41 -5.68 -23.83
CA GLU A 334 5.32 -6.54 -24.62
C GLU A 334 5.75 -7.78 -23.83
N GLN A 335 5.89 -7.64 -22.50
CA GLN A 335 6.17 -8.73 -21.59
C GLN A 335 5.01 -8.96 -20.62
N GLU A 336 4.56 -10.22 -20.52
CA GLU A 336 3.48 -10.57 -19.59
C GLU A 336 3.91 -10.46 -18.12
N VAL A 337 3.00 -9.95 -17.29
CA VAL A 337 3.13 -9.98 -15.83
C VAL A 337 2.90 -11.43 -15.36
N PRO A 338 3.87 -12.07 -14.70
CA PRO A 338 3.69 -13.42 -14.18
C PRO A 338 2.51 -13.51 -13.21
N TYR A 339 1.77 -14.63 -13.23
CA TYR A 339 0.66 -14.83 -12.31
C TYR A 339 1.11 -14.81 -10.84
N GLU A 340 2.23 -15.46 -10.56
CA GLU A 340 2.94 -15.38 -9.29
C GLU A 340 4.23 -14.58 -9.50
N THR A 341 4.32 -13.46 -8.81
CA THR A 341 5.47 -12.55 -8.88
C THR A 341 6.49 -12.79 -7.78
N SER A 342 6.22 -13.73 -6.87
CA SER A 342 7.16 -14.17 -5.83
C SER A 342 8.42 -14.74 -6.50
N GLY A 343 9.57 -14.11 -6.30
CA GLY A 343 10.85 -14.57 -6.87
C GLY A 343 11.07 -14.30 -8.37
N THR A 344 10.23 -13.50 -9.02
CA THR A 344 10.41 -13.17 -10.45
C THR A 344 11.33 -11.96 -10.65
N LYS A 345 11.87 -11.80 -11.86
CA LYS A 345 12.63 -10.59 -12.26
C LYS A 345 11.86 -9.31 -11.98
N LEU A 346 10.54 -9.29 -12.20
CA LEU A 346 9.69 -8.13 -11.92
C LEU A 346 9.70 -7.74 -10.43
N ARG A 347 9.75 -8.72 -9.52
CA ARG A 347 9.88 -8.45 -8.08
C ARG A 347 11.24 -7.90 -7.71
N SER A 348 12.31 -8.42 -8.31
CA SER A 348 13.66 -7.86 -8.14
C SER A 348 13.72 -6.39 -8.60
N LEU A 349 13.13 -6.09 -9.77
CA LEU A 349 13.03 -4.72 -10.29
C LEU A 349 12.24 -3.81 -9.33
N TYR A 350 11.09 -4.27 -8.84
CA TYR A 350 10.29 -3.53 -7.84
C TYR A 350 11.07 -3.22 -6.56
N ARG A 351 11.79 -4.22 -6.02
CA ARG A 351 12.62 -4.05 -4.82
C ARG A 351 13.64 -2.93 -5.02
N LYS A 352 14.34 -2.98 -6.15
CA LYS A 352 15.34 -1.96 -6.47
C LYS A 352 14.73 -0.58 -6.64
N VAL A 353 13.59 -0.47 -7.34
CA VAL A 353 12.88 0.83 -7.48
C VAL A 353 12.49 1.40 -6.11
N ARG A 354 12.06 0.57 -5.16
CA ARG A 354 11.75 1.01 -3.79
C ARG A 354 12.99 1.43 -3.01
N GLN A 355 14.07 0.66 -3.08
CA GLN A 355 15.34 0.96 -2.38
C GLN A 355 15.99 2.24 -2.92
N SER A 356 15.96 2.43 -4.24
CA SER A 356 16.53 3.59 -4.92
C SER A 356 15.51 4.71 -5.19
N ALA A 357 14.38 4.75 -4.47
CA ALA A 357 13.31 5.73 -4.71
C ALA A 357 13.78 7.20 -4.66
N HIS A 358 14.88 7.49 -3.94
CA HIS A 358 15.50 8.80 -3.81
C HIS A 358 16.22 9.24 -5.09
N CYS A 359 16.55 8.31 -5.97
CA CYS A 359 17.19 8.59 -7.27
C CYS A 359 16.18 9.05 -8.32
N PHE A 360 14.97 8.53 -8.30
CA PHE A 360 13.95 8.80 -9.32
C PHE A 360 13.25 10.16 -9.19
N GLY A 361 13.54 10.97 -8.16
CA GLY A 361 12.84 12.23 -7.86
C GLY A 361 13.47 13.51 -8.43
N LYS A 362 14.68 13.46 -9.00
CA LYS A 362 15.43 14.67 -9.41
C LYS A 362 15.26 15.06 -10.89
N SER A 363 14.71 14.20 -11.74
CA SER A 363 14.56 14.42 -13.18
C SER A 363 13.14 14.88 -13.54
N ASN A 364 12.77 16.06 -13.03
CA ASN A 364 11.40 16.58 -12.96
C ASN A 364 10.80 17.23 -14.22
N GLU A 365 11.31 16.99 -15.43
CA GLU A 365 10.75 17.70 -16.60
C GLU A 365 9.66 16.93 -17.37
N ASN A 366 9.57 15.60 -17.27
CA ASN A 366 8.67 14.81 -18.14
C ASN A 366 7.72 13.81 -17.45
N ASN A 367 7.56 13.83 -16.13
CA ASN A 367 6.56 13.01 -15.41
C ASN A 367 6.59 11.49 -15.71
N SER A 368 7.68 10.96 -16.27
CA SER A 368 7.71 9.62 -16.88
C SER A 368 8.26 8.52 -15.98
N TYR A 369 8.77 8.83 -14.78
CA TYR A 369 9.39 7.82 -13.92
C TYR A 369 8.35 6.95 -13.20
N LEU A 370 8.67 5.66 -13.16
CA LEU A 370 7.86 4.63 -12.52
C LEU A 370 8.10 4.68 -11.02
N THR A 371 7.15 5.22 -10.26
CA THR A 371 7.23 5.19 -8.80
C THR A 371 7.16 3.75 -8.28
N GLY A 372 7.71 3.51 -7.10
CA GLY A 372 7.58 2.21 -6.42
C GLY A 372 6.12 1.74 -6.35
N ASP A 373 5.18 2.62 -6.01
CA ASP A 373 3.76 2.29 -5.97
C ASP A 373 3.21 1.86 -7.34
N ARG A 374 3.60 2.54 -8.42
CA ARG A 374 3.17 2.20 -9.79
C ARG A 374 3.70 0.84 -10.22
N VAL A 375 4.98 0.55 -9.94
CA VAL A 375 5.56 -0.79 -10.16
C VAL A 375 4.90 -1.83 -9.24
N GLY A 376 4.54 -1.45 -8.01
CA GLY A 376 3.80 -2.30 -7.10
C GLY A 376 2.43 -2.70 -7.66
N LEU A 377 1.67 -1.77 -8.23
CA LEU A 377 0.40 -2.06 -8.90
C LEU A 377 0.57 -3.03 -10.08
N LEU A 378 1.66 -2.90 -10.83
CA LEU A 378 2.01 -3.84 -11.91
C LEU A 378 2.29 -5.24 -11.34
N LEU A 379 2.93 -5.30 -10.18
CA LEU A 379 3.28 -6.53 -9.52
C LEU A 379 2.04 -7.29 -9.00
N PHE A 380 1.00 -6.56 -8.59
CA PHE A 380 -0.30 -7.08 -8.19
C PHE A 380 -1.37 -6.91 -9.29
N PHE A 381 -0.97 -6.97 -10.56
CA PHE A 381 -1.86 -6.62 -11.66
C PHE A 381 -3.12 -7.48 -11.74
N ASN A 382 -3.05 -8.75 -11.32
CA ASN A 382 -4.23 -9.62 -11.28
C ASN A 382 -5.28 -9.14 -10.26
N GLU A 383 -4.83 -8.64 -9.13
CA GLU A 383 -5.64 -8.09 -8.05
C GLU A 383 -6.22 -6.75 -8.47
N VAL A 384 -5.42 -5.92 -9.15
CA VAL A 384 -5.88 -4.67 -9.78
C VAL A 384 -7.02 -4.94 -10.77
N LYS A 385 -6.88 -5.93 -11.67
CA LYS A 385 -7.95 -6.34 -12.60
C LYS A 385 -9.21 -6.82 -11.87
N LYS A 386 -9.06 -7.63 -10.81
CA LYS A 386 -10.19 -8.13 -10.01
C LYS A 386 -10.92 -6.97 -9.31
N ASN A 387 -10.19 -6.04 -8.73
CA ASN A 387 -10.75 -4.87 -8.04
C ASN A 387 -11.43 -3.92 -9.02
N PHE A 388 -10.82 -3.65 -10.18
CA PHE A 388 -11.44 -2.89 -11.26
C PHE A 388 -12.76 -3.52 -11.69
N ALA A 389 -12.78 -4.82 -11.97
CA ALA A 389 -13.97 -5.54 -12.41
C ALA A 389 -15.10 -5.50 -11.36
N ALA A 390 -14.74 -5.63 -10.08
CA ALA A 390 -15.70 -5.57 -8.98
C ALA A 390 -16.27 -4.15 -8.79
N HIS A 391 -15.40 -3.14 -8.79
CA HIS A 391 -15.78 -1.75 -8.54
C HIS A 391 -16.61 -1.16 -9.69
N PHE A 392 -16.20 -1.39 -10.94
CA PHE A 392 -16.88 -0.86 -12.13
C PHE A 392 -17.87 -1.87 -12.73
N ALA A 393 -18.39 -2.81 -11.94
CA ALA A 393 -19.21 -3.91 -12.46
C ALA A 393 -20.47 -3.44 -13.19
N ASP A 394 -21.12 -2.38 -12.70
CA ASP A 394 -22.31 -1.81 -13.32
C ASP A 394 -21.99 -1.15 -14.65
N LEU A 395 -20.92 -0.34 -14.69
CA LEU A 395 -20.45 0.31 -15.91
C LEU A 395 -20.04 -0.73 -16.96
N ILE A 396 -19.33 -1.79 -16.57
CA ILE A 396 -18.93 -2.88 -17.48
C ILE A 396 -20.16 -3.58 -18.04
N ARG A 397 -21.15 -3.91 -17.19
CA ARG A 397 -22.41 -4.54 -17.65
C ARG A 397 -23.20 -3.64 -18.59
N ASP A 398 -23.26 -2.36 -18.28
CA ASP A 398 -23.97 -1.40 -19.11
C ASP A 398 -23.27 -1.18 -20.44
N ALA A 399 -21.94 -0.99 -20.44
CA ALA A 399 -21.13 -0.93 -21.66
C ALA A 399 -21.29 -2.19 -22.51
N GLN A 400 -21.34 -3.38 -21.89
CA GLN A 400 -21.59 -4.63 -22.60
C GLN A 400 -22.98 -4.65 -23.25
N LYS A 401 -24.03 -4.19 -22.55
CA LYS A 401 -25.37 -4.07 -23.15
C LYS A 401 -25.39 -3.07 -24.31
N GLU A 402 -24.68 -1.94 -24.17
CA GLU A 402 -24.56 -0.98 -25.27
C GLU A 402 -23.94 -1.65 -26.50
N LEU A 403 -22.83 -2.38 -26.32
CA LEU A 403 -22.19 -3.14 -27.41
C LEU A 403 -23.12 -4.21 -28.02
N GLU A 404 -23.87 -4.94 -27.20
CA GLU A 404 -24.82 -5.96 -27.67
C GLU A 404 -25.99 -5.38 -28.47
N ASN A 405 -26.33 -4.11 -28.22
CA ASN A 405 -27.38 -3.39 -28.94
C ASN A 405 -26.86 -2.68 -30.20
N LEU A 406 -25.54 -2.66 -30.44
CA LEU A 406 -24.97 -2.12 -31.67
C LEU A 406 -25.22 -3.08 -32.83
N ASP A 407 -25.87 -2.59 -33.88
CA ASP A 407 -25.98 -3.30 -35.15
C ASP A 407 -24.70 -3.09 -35.95
N PHE A 408 -23.70 -3.94 -35.73
CA PHE A 408 -22.39 -3.88 -36.40
C PHE A 408 -22.49 -3.93 -37.93
N ASN A 409 -23.53 -4.55 -38.50
CA ASN A 409 -23.73 -4.56 -39.95
C ASN A 409 -24.14 -3.18 -40.46
N LYS A 410 -25.14 -2.57 -39.82
CA LYS A 410 -25.58 -1.21 -40.15
C LYS A 410 -24.46 -0.19 -39.95
N ILE A 411 -23.70 -0.39 -38.89
CA ILE A 411 -22.49 0.35 -38.55
C ILE A 411 -21.46 0.28 -39.69
N ASN A 412 -21.13 -0.92 -40.16
CA ASN A 412 -20.12 -1.12 -41.20
C ASN A 412 -20.59 -0.52 -42.52
N GLN A 413 -21.89 -0.64 -42.81
CA GLN A 413 -22.50 0.04 -43.94
C GLN A 413 -22.36 1.57 -43.84
N MET A 414 -22.70 2.16 -42.68
CA MET A 414 -22.58 3.61 -42.46
C MET A 414 -21.12 4.10 -42.61
N LEU A 415 -20.16 3.35 -42.06
CA LEU A 415 -18.74 3.70 -42.20
C LEU A 415 -18.25 3.56 -43.64
N ALA A 416 -18.74 2.57 -44.39
CA ALA A 416 -18.43 2.41 -45.81
C ALA A 416 -19.01 3.57 -46.66
N GLU A 417 -20.26 3.96 -46.39
CA GLU A 417 -20.90 5.12 -47.03
C GLU A 417 -20.14 6.42 -46.73
N GLN A 418 -19.79 6.65 -45.46
CA GLN A 418 -19.01 7.82 -45.05
C GLN A 418 -17.61 7.84 -45.66
N LYS A 419 -16.97 6.67 -45.79
CA LYS A 419 -15.68 6.54 -46.48
C LYS A 419 -15.80 7.01 -47.93
N LEU A 420 -16.81 6.54 -48.67
CA LEU A 420 -17.05 6.95 -50.06
C LEU A 420 -17.30 8.47 -50.17
N GLU A 421 -18.07 9.05 -49.24
CA GLU A 421 -18.31 10.50 -49.20
C GLU A 421 -17.01 11.30 -48.97
N LEU A 422 -16.15 10.84 -48.06
CA LEU A 422 -14.88 11.50 -47.80
C LEU A 422 -13.88 11.32 -48.95
N GLU A 423 -13.88 10.18 -49.63
CA GLU A 423 -13.08 9.93 -50.84
C GLU A 423 -13.50 10.90 -51.96
N ASP A 424 -14.80 11.08 -52.19
CA ASP A 424 -15.33 12.07 -53.15
C ASP A 424 -14.97 13.52 -52.74
N LYS A 425 -15.10 13.84 -51.44
CA LYS A 425 -14.75 15.17 -50.91
C LYS A 425 -13.27 15.49 -51.06
N LEU A 426 -12.39 14.49 -51.03
CA LEU A 426 -10.95 14.66 -51.12
C LEU A 426 -10.51 15.33 -52.43
N ASP A 427 -11.24 15.07 -53.51
CA ASP A 427 -11.00 15.65 -54.84
C ASP A 427 -11.45 17.13 -54.94
N HIS A 428 -12.26 17.60 -54.00
CA HIS A 428 -12.92 18.90 -54.05
C HIS A 428 -12.47 19.90 -52.96
N VAL A 429 -11.59 19.49 -52.04
CA VAL A 429 -11.12 20.34 -50.93
C VAL A 429 -9.77 21.01 -51.19
N ASN A 430 -9.55 22.15 -50.54
CA ASN A 430 -8.26 22.85 -50.65
C ASN A 430 -7.14 22.11 -49.87
N LYS A 431 -5.88 22.51 -50.10
CA LYS A 431 -4.69 21.85 -49.51
C LYS A 431 -4.70 21.81 -47.97
N LYS A 432 -5.34 22.76 -47.28
CA LYS A 432 -5.41 22.80 -45.81
C LYS A 432 -6.44 21.79 -45.29
N GLU A 433 -7.60 21.73 -45.91
CA GLU A 433 -8.69 20.81 -45.57
C GLU A 433 -8.37 19.37 -45.96
N ARG A 434 -7.63 19.18 -47.05
CA ARG A 434 -7.20 17.86 -47.53
C ARG A 434 -6.55 17.02 -46.43
N LYS A 435 -5.63 17.58 -45.65
CA LYS A 435 -4.98 16.85 -44.54
C LYS A 435 -5.97 16.35 -43.48
N ALA A 436 -7.00 17.14 -43.17
CA ALA A 436 -8.03 16.75 -42.20
C ALA A 436 -8.91 15.62 -42.75
N VAL A 437 -9.27 15.69 -44.04
CA VAL A 437 -10.04 14.64 -44.73
C VAL A 437 -9.23 13.35 -44.85
N GLU A 438 -7.95 13.44 -45.23
CA GLU A 438 -7.03 12.28 -45.29
C GLU A 438 -6.90 11.59 -43.93
N GLU A 439 -6.81 12.35 -42.84
CA GLU A 439 -6.74 11.78 -41.49
C GLU A 439 -8.07 11.09 -41.10
N GLN A 440 -9.22 11.68 -41.42
CA GLN A 440 -10.52 11.04 -41.20
C GLN A 440 -10.69 9.75 -42.01
N LEU A 441 -10.28 9.74 -43.29
CA LEU A 441 -10.27 8.56 -44.14
C LEU A 441 -9.36 7.46 -43.59
N ARG A 442 -8.19 7.83 -43.07
CA ARG A 442 -7.26 6.90 -42.42
C ARG A 442 -7.88 6.25 -41.20
N ILE A 443 -8.55 7.03 -40.35
CA ILE A 443 -9.25 6.53 -39.16
C ILE A 443 -10.38 5.58 -39.57
N ILE A 444 -11.27 6.00 -40.48
CA ILE A 444 -12.41 5.18 -40.92
C ILE A 444 -11.94 3.89 -41.59
N SER A 445 -10.94 3.95 -42.47
CA SER A 445 -10.42 2.76 -43.16
C SER A 445 -9.81 1.75 -42.20
N LYS A 446 -9.07 2.21 -41.17
CA LYS A 446 -8.55 1.35 -40.11
C LYS A 446 -9.70 0.70 -39.34
N THR A 447 -10.72 1.48 -38.98
CA THR A 447 -11.88 0.99 -38.22
C THR A 447 -12.68 -0.06 -39.00
N VAL A 448 -12.99 0.20 -40.28
CA VAL A 448 -13.71 -0.75 -41.15
C VAL A 448 -12.92 -2.06 -41.31
N GLY A 449 -11.60 -1.97 -41.50
CA GLY A 449 -10.74 -3.17 -41.59
C GLY A 449 -10.78 -4.02 -40.32
N ASN A 450 -10.72 -3.38 -39.15
CA ASN A 450 -10.80 -4.07 -37.86
C ASN A 450 -12.17 -4.74 -37.63
N PHE A 451 -13.28 -4.10 -38.02
CA PHE A 451 -14.61 -4.70 -37.87
C PHE A 451 -14.90 -5.80 -38.89
N ALA A 452 -14.41 -5.66 -40.13
CA ALA A 452 -14.63 -6.65 -41.19
C ALA A 452 -13.98 -8.02 -40.85
N HIS A 453 -12.84 -8.02 -40.17
CA HIS A 453 -12.17 -9.25 -39.74
C HIS A 453 -12.81 -9.93 -38.52
N ASN A 454 -13.64 -9.22 -37.75
CA ASN A 454 -14.09 -9.69 -36.44
C ASN A 454 -15.55 -10.17 -36.39
N SER A 455 -16.37 -10.00 -37.44
CA SER A 455 -17.84 -10.18 -37.51
C SER A 455 -18.50 -11.54 -37.10
N THR A 456 -17.82 -12.45 -36.40
CA THR A 456 -18.41 -13.72 -35.90
C THR A 456 -18.64 -13.69 -34.39
N LEU A 457 -19.46 -14.64 -33.88
CA LEU A 457 -19.87 -14.78 -32.47
C LEU A 457 -18.73 -14.75 -31.42
N GLU A 458 -17.48 -14.91 -31.86
CA GLU A 458 -16.26 -14.73 -31.06
C GLU A 458 -16.09 -13.29 -30.51
N GLU A 459 -16.77 -12.28 -31.09
CA GLU A 459 -16.76 -10.87 -30.65
C GLU A 459 -17.17 -10.65 -29.19
N LYS A 460 -18.07 -11.47 -28.66
CA LYS A 460 -18.52 -11.37 -27.25
C LYS A 460 -17.45 -11.82 -26.25
N VAL A 461 -16.47 -12.60 -26.71
CA VAL A 461 -15.34 -13.08 -25.90
C VAL A 461 -14.21 -12.05 -25.88
N TRP A 462 -14.14 -11.18 -26.88
CA TRP A 462 -13.03 -10.25 -27.05
C TRP A 462 -13.18 -8.94 -26.27
N PHE A 463 -14.39 -8.36 -26.17
CA PHE A 463 -14.61 -7.17 -25.35
C PHE A 463 -14.52 -7.47 -23.84
N PRO A 464 -13.96 -6.54 -23.04
CA PRO A 464 -13.82 -6.74 -21.61
C PRO A 464 -15.20 -6.82 -20.95
N ASN A 465 -15.47 -7.94 -20.29
CA ASN A 465 -16.64 -8.19 -19.48
C ASN A 465 -16.21 -8.73 -18.10
N LEU A 466 -17.17 -8.85 -17.20
CA LEU A 466 -16.92 -9.31 -15.82
C LEU A 466 -16.26 -10.70 -15.74
N LYS A 467 -16.44 -11.55 -16.75
CA LYS A 467 -15.90 -12.92 -16.77
C LYS A 467 -14.47 -12.96 -17.29
N ASN A 468 -14.17 -12.22 -18.36
CA ASN A 468 -12.88 -12.32 -19.06
C ASN A 468 -11.84 -11.29 -18.62
N ILE A 469 -12.23 -10.12 -18.09
CA ILE A 469 -11.29 -9.01 -17.85
C ILE A 469 -10.16 -9.40 -16.89
N LYS A 470 -10.44 -10.26 -15.91
CA LYS A 470 -9.44 -10.80 -14.97
C LYS A 470 -8.39 -11.71 -15.63
N HIS A 471 -8.74 -12.33 -16.76
CA HIS A 471 -7.87 -13.25 -17.51
C HIS A 471 -7.09 -12.57 -18.62
N LYS A 472 -7.43 -11.33 -18.97
CA LYS A 472 -6.75 -10.59 -20.02
C LYS A 472 -5.33 -10.19 -19.61
N SER A 473 -4.40 -10.32 -20.56
CA SER A 473 -3.05 -9.77 -20.48
C SER A 473 -3.08 -8.24 -20.57
N ARG A 474 -1.93 -7.59 -20.33
CA ARG A 474 -1.81 -6.13 -20.48
C ARG A 474 -1.96 -5.70 -21.93
N SER A 475 -1.35 -6.43 -22.86
CA SER A 475 -1.49 -6.18 -24.30
C SER A 475 -2.95 -6.29 -24.75
N GLU A 476 -3.68 -7.33 -24.31
CA GLU A 476 -5.11 -7.46 -24.65
C GLU A 476 -5.96 -6.32 -24.07
N ILE A 477 -5.60 -5.80 -22.89
CA ILE A 477 -6.26 -4.63 -22.29
C ILE A 477 -5.98 -3.37 -23.12
N LEU A 478 -4.74 -3.18 -23.58
CA LEU A 478 -4.35 -2.06 -24.44
C LEU A 478 -5.12 -2.09 -25.76
N ASP A 479 -5.20 -3.26 -26.39
CA ASP A 479 -5.99 -3.46 -27.61
C ASP A 479 -7.45 -3.09 -27.35
N ASN A 480 -8.07 -3.63 -26.30
CA ASN A 480 -9.44 -3.30 -25.92
C ASN A 480 -9.67 -1.80 -25.67
N ILE A 481 -8.72 -1.09 -25.06
CA ILE A 481 -8.79 0.38 -24.91
C ILE A 481 -8.78 1.05 -26.28
N GLY A 482 -7.86 0.65 -27.14
CA GLY A 482 -7.72 1.17 -28.50
C GLY A 482 -8.99 0.97 -29.32
N ASP A 483 -9.58 -0.21 -29.25
CA ASP A 483 -10.78 -0.54 -30.03
C ASP A 483 -12.04 0.15 -29.49
N LEU A 484 -12.20 0.25 -28.18
CA LEU A 484 -13.25 1.09 -27.59
C LEU A 484 -13.10 2.56 -27.98
N ARG A 485 -11.86 3.08 -28.03
CA ARG A 485 -11.60 4.46 -28.44
C ARG A 485 -11.91 4.67 -29.92
N ASN A 486 -11.43 3.79 -30.80
CA ASN A 486 -11.71 3.86 -32.24
C ASN A 486 -13.22 3.78 -32.51
N LEU A 487 -13.93 2.91 -31.78
CA LEU A 487 -15.40 2.80 -31.83
C LEU A 487 -16.10 4.06 -31.30
N VAL A 488 -15.52 4.84 -30.39
CA VAL A 488 -16.12 6.12 -29.98
C VAL A 488 -15.83 7.22 -31.01
N GLU A 489 -14.58 7.30 -31.48
CA GLU A 489 -14.12 8.35 -32.39
C GLU A 489 -14.76 8.25 -33.78
N SER A 490 -14.87 7.06 -34.36
CA SER A 490 -15.44 6.91 -35.70
C SER A 490 -16.93 7.25 -35.79
N TYR A 491 -17.68 7.24 -34.68
CA TYR A 491 -19.13 7.49 -34.67
C TYR A 491 -19.52 8.79 -34.00
N GLY A 492 -18.70 9.30 -33.07
CA GLY A 492 -18.90 10.64 -32.52
C GLY A 492 -18.94 11.72 -33.62
N LEU A 493 -18.36 11.43 -34.78
CA LEU A 493 -18.36 12.29 -35.96
C LEU A 493 -19.66 12.25 -36.77
N SER A 494 -20.52 11.23 -36.64
CA SER A 494 -21.62 11.01 -37.58
C SER A 494 -23.03 11.31 -37.04
N GLN A 495 -23.37 11.10 -35.75
CA GLN A 495 -24.73 11.41 -35.25
C GLN A 495 -24.87 11.77 -33.74
N PRO A 496 -25.49 12.93 -33.39
CA PRO A 496 -25.75 13.36 -32.00
C PRO A 496 -26.59 12.41 -31.14
N LYS A 497 -27.55 11.69 -31.74
CA LYS A 497 -28.43 10.77 -30.98
C LYS A 497 -27.70 9.52 -30.47
N VAL A 498 -26.53 9.21 -31.02
CA VAL A 498 -25.74 8.04 -30.64
C VAL A 498 -24.74 8.38 -29.52
N LEU A 499 -24.45 9.67 -29.28
CA LEU A 499 -23.53 10.12 -28.22
C LEU A 499 -23.91 9.63 -26.81
N ALA A 500 -25.21 9.46 -26.51
CA ALA A 500 -25.66 8.98 -25.21
C ALA A 500 -25.20 7.55 -24.92
N HIS A 501 -25.16 6.68 -25.95
CA HIS A 501 -24.70 5.30 -25.84
C HIS A 501 -23.17 5.22 -25.70
N TYR A 502 -22.44 6.12 -26.37
CA TYR A 502 -20.97 6.17 -26.32
C TYR A 502 -20.40 6.72 -25.02
N GLY A 503 -21.16 7.52 -24.26
CA GLY A 503 -20.70 8.06 -22.99
C GLY A 503 -20.18 6.97 -22.03
N LYS A 504 -20.85 5.82 -22.00
CA LYS A 504 -20.45 4.65 -21.18
C LYS A 504 -19.20 3.94 -21.72
N LEU A 505 -19.12 3.74 -23.03
CA LEU A 505 -17.97 3.09 -23.68
C LEU A 505 -16.70 3.95 -23.57
N HIS A 506 -16.85 5.26 -23.79
CA HIS A 506 -15.79 6.24 -23.61
C HIS A 506 -15.34 6.30 -22.14
N LYS A 507 -16.29 6.36 -21.19
CA LYS A 507 -15.97 6.33 -19.76
C LYS A 507 -15.23 5.04 -19.38
N LEU A 508 -15.69 3.88 -19.86
CA LEU A 508 -15.03 2.60 -19.60
C LEU A 508 -13.61 2.57 -20.19
N SER A 509 -13.43 2.99 -21.44
CA SER A 509 -12.11 3.08 -22.08
C SER A 509 -11.15 3.99 -21.29
N LYS A 510 -11.61 5.18 -20.88
CA LYS A 510 -10.83 6.12 -20.06
C LYS A 510 -10.42 5.50 -18.71
N LEU A 511 -11.34 4.82 -18.03
CA LEU A 511 -11.08 4.17 -16.75
C LEU A 511 -10.13 2.97 -16.91
N MET A 512 -10.30 2.15 -17.96
CA MET A 512 -9.35 1.08 -18.26
C MET A 512 -7.96 1.64 -18.55
N ASN A 513 -7.86 2.73 -19.30
CA ASN A 513 -6.59 3.38 -19.59
C ASN A 513 -5.91 3.92 -18.33
N SER A 514 -6.63 4.60 -17.44
CA SER A 514 -6.06 5.11 -16.18
C SER A 514 -5.69 3.98 -15.20
N HIS A 515 -6.62 3.05 -14.94
CA HIS A 515 -6.48 2.08 -13.86
C HIS A 515 -5.77 0.78 -14.25
N LEU A 516 -5.97 0.28 -15.47
CA LEU A 516 -5.40 -1.01 -15.89
C LEU A 516 -4.13 -0.83 -16.72
N TYR A 517 -4.12 0.13 -17.63
CA TYR A 517 -2.94 0.36 -18.48
C TYR A 517 -1.91 1.26 -17.78
N ASN A 518 -2.25 2.52 -17.50
CA ASN A 518 -1.31 3.47 -16.93
C ASN A 518 -0.93 3.14 -15.48
N LEU A 519 -1.77 2.39 -14.77
CA LEU A 519 -1.63 2.11 -13.34
C LEU A 519 -1.46 3.41 -12.54
N ASP A 520 -2.35 4.37 -12.79
CA ASP A 520 -2.29 5.72 -12.24
C ASP A 520 -2.43 5.75 -10.71
N ILE A 521 -1.34 6.05 -10.02
CA ILE A 521 -1.28 6.19 -8.56
C ILE A 521 -2.00 7.45 -8.03
N GLY A 522 -2.28 8.41 -8.92
CA GLY A 522 -3.19 9.51 -8.63
C GLY A 522 -4.60 8.98 -8.42
N CYS A 523 -5.01 8.00 -9.23
CA CYS A 523 -6.35 7.42 -9.18
C CYS A 523 -6.48 6.16 -8.31
N MET A 524 -5.37 5.54 -7.92
CA MET A 524 -5.34 4.30 -7.15
C MET A 524 -4.43 4.43 -5.94
N ASP A 525 -4.99 4.15 -4.77
CA ASP A 525 -4.20 3.88 -3.57
C ASP A 525 -3.60 2.47 -3.69
N PHE A 526 -2.26 2.38 -3.76
CA PHE A 526 -1.55 1.12 -3.93
C PHE A 526 -1.96 0.09 -2.85
N LEU A 527 -2.02 0.46 -1.58
CA LEU A 527 -2.42 -0.45 -0.49
C LEU A 527 -3.85 -0.91 -0.65
N ALA A 528 -4.77 0.02 -0.87
CA ALA A 528 -6.18 -0.31 -1.01
C ALA A 528 -6.44 -1.26 -2.18
N TRP A 529 -5.68 -1.14 -3.26
CA TRP A 529 -5.84 -1.93 -4.47
C TRP A 529 -5.11 -3.27 -4.45
N HIS A 530 -4.09 -3.47 -3.59
CA HIS A 530 -3.40 -4.77 -3.46
C HIS A 530 -3.79 -5.59 -2.22
N GLN A 531 -4.21 -4.98 -1.10
CA GLN A 531 -4.46 -5.68 0.17
C GLN A 531 -5.89 -6.20 0.36
N TYR A 532 -6.40 -6.95 -0.63
CA TYR A 532 -7.54 -7.87 -0.45
C TYR A 532 -8.93 -7.30 -0.13
N LYS A 533 -9.12 -6.01 0.13
CA LYS A 533 -10.46 -5.41 0.31
C LYS A 533 -11.12 -5.17 -1.05
N GLN A 534 -11.85 -6.18 -1.55
CA GLN A 534 -12.76 -6.04 -2.69
C GLN A 534 -13.71 -4.85 -2.46
N ASN A 535 -13.98 -4.06 -3.51
CA ASN A 535 -14.86 -2.88 -3.53
C ASN A 535 -14.29 -1.59 -2.89
N LYS A 536 -12.97 -1.42 -2.80
CA LYS A 536 -12.39 -0.12 -2.41
C LYS A 536 -12.50 0.90 -3.55
N ILE A 537 -12.71 2.15 -3.16
CA ILE A 537 -13.17 3.23 -4.01
C ILE A 537 -11.94 3.95 -4.60
N PRO A 538 -11.86 4.20 -5.92
CA PRO A 538 -10.91 5.14 -6.51
C PRO A 538 -10.97 6.49 -5.79
N LYS A 539 -9.89 7.27 -5.83
CA LYS A 539 -9.98 8.67 -5.35
C LYS A 539 -11.14 9.38 -6.05
N SER A 540 -11.86 10.23 -5.33
CA SER A 540 -13.10 10.86 -5.81
C SER A 540 -12.92 11.62 -7.12
N GLU A 541 -11.72 12.17 -7.35
CA GLU A 541 -11.32 12.87 -8.56
C GLU A 541 -11.18 11.98 -9.81
N CYS A 542 -11.18 10.66 -9.63
CA CYS A 542 -11.05 9.67 -10.72
C CYS A 542 -12.32 8.86 -10.99
N GLN A 543 -13.45 9.20 -10.34
CA GLN A 543 -14.79 8.63 -10.62
C GLN A 543 -15.52 9.40 -11.72
#